data_AF-A0A2R6S2R1-F1
#
_entry.id   AF-A0A2R6S2R1-F1
#
_cell.length_a   1.000
_cell.length_b   1.000
_cell.length_c   1.000
_cell.angle_alpha   90.00
_cell.angle_beta   90.00
_cell.angle_gamma   90.00
#
_symmetry.space_group_name_H-M   'P 1'
#
loop_
_entity.id
_entity.type
_entity.pdbx_description
1 polymer ?
#
loop_
_entity_poly.entity_id
_entity_poly.type
_entity_poly.pdbx_seq_one_letter_code
_entity_poly.pdbx_strand_id
1 'polypeptide(L)'
;MSYKEANAVDDPAVTSSPPSSSDHHMTTVSHHNFGDSSKISDAFSITIIESMKEDYGLFVWPCSIVLAEYVWQQRLRFSSLGAGTSLPGLVAAKLGSDVTLTDDTNRPEVLANMRRVSELNNLNCEISSVYIQKLSSGLMFYTTHVPLMTSLLL
;
A
#
# COMPACT_ATOMS: atom_id res chain seq x y z
N MET A 1 -5.68 -47.84 54.75
CA MET A 1 -6.75 -47.50 55.71
C MET A 1 -7.02 -45.99 55.64
N SER A 2 -8.03 -45.63 54.84
CA SER A 2 -9.05 -44.58 55.01
C SER A 2 -9.13 -43.83 56.36
N TYR A 3 -9.56 -42.56 56.51
CA TYR A 3 -10.29 -41.52 55.73
C TYR A 3 -9.86 -40.11 56.25
N LYS A 4 -10.02 -38.98 55.54
CA LYS A 4 -11.24 -38.12 55.37
C LYS A 4 -10.83 -36.94 54.43
N GLU A 5 -11.52 -36.47 53.38
CA GLU A 5 -12.93 -36.14 53.06
C GLU A 5 -13.24 -34.63 53.14
N ALA A 6 -14.09 -34.18 52.19
CA ALA A 6 -14.70 -32.85 51.96
C ALA A 6 -13.92 -31.92 50.98
N ASN A 7 -14.47 -31.37 49.88
CA ASN A 7 -15.85 -31.14 49.44
C ASN A 7 -15.95 -31.05 47.91
N ALA A 8 -17.11 -31.42 47.38
CA ALA A 8 -17.56 -31.21 46.01
C ALA A 8 -17.98 -29.75 45.74
N VAL A 9 -17.76 -29.25 44.52
CA VAL A 9 -18.71 -28.40 43.76
C VAL A 9 -18.50 -28.66 42.25
N ASP A 10 -19.58 -29.02 41.56
CA ASP A 10 -19.71 -29.22 40.11
C ASP A 10 -19.64 -27.90 39.30
N ASP A 11 -19.00 -27.98 38.12
CA ASP A 11 -19.24 -27.34 36.79
C ASP A 11 -19.74 -25.88 36.63
N PRO A 12 -19.52 -25.19 35.47
CA PRO A 12 -19.05 -25.70 34.17
C PRO A 12 -17.90 -24.90 33.52
N ALA A 13 -17.41 -25.47 32.42
CA ALA A 13 -16.51 -24.86 31.44
C ALA A 13 -16.76 -23.36 31.18
N VAL A 14 -15.86 -22.51 31.67
CA VAL A 14 -15.66 -21.18 31.10
C VAL A 14 -14.62 -21.36 30.00
N THR A 15 -15.14 -21.44 28.77
CA THR A 15 -14.42 -21.23 27.52
C THR A 15 -13.52 -20.02 27.66
N SER A 16 -12.23 -20.24 27.94
CA SER A 16 -11.21 -19.23 27.72
C SER A 16 -11.20 -18.98 26.22
N SER A 17 -11.60 -17.77 25.89
CA SER A 17 -11.61 -17.20 24.54
C SER A 17 -10.34 -17.59 23.80
N PRO A 18 -10.41 -17.95 22.50
CA PRO A 18 -9.19 -18.17 21.73
C PRO A 18 -8.32 -16.90 21.82
N PRO A 19 -6.98 -17.04 21.90
CA PRO A 19 -6.10 -15.89 21.93
C PRO A 19 -6.45 -15.01 20.75
N SER A 20 -6.74 -13.73 21.04
CA SER A 20 -6.89 -12.68 20.04
C SER A 20 -5.78 -12.86 19.03
N SER A 21 -6.14 -13.23 17.81
CA SER A 21 -5.21 -13.37 16.70
C SER A 21 -4.46 -12.06 16.58
N SER A 22 -3.23 -12.04 17.09
CA SER A 22 -2.26 -11.02 16.75
C SER A 22 -2.08 -11.16 15.26
N ASP A 23 -2.81 -10.34 14.52
CA ASP A 23 -2.63 -10.12 13.09
C ASP A 23 -1.23 -9.54 12.94
N HIS A 24 -0.23 -10.43 12.90
CA HIS A 24 1.16 -10.07 12.71
C HIS A 24 1.25 -9.54 11.29
N HIS A 25 1.02 -8.24 11.15
CA HIS A 25 1.21 -7.49 9.92
C HIS A 25 2.68 -7.65 9.50
N MET A 26 2.95 -8.65 8.65
CA MET A 26 4.27 -8.93 8.12
C MET A 26 4.58 -7.89 7.06
N THR A 27 5.06 -6.73 7.51
CA THR A 27 5.62 -5.71 6.62
C THR A 27 7.08 -6.03 6.35
N THR A 28 7.47 -5.96 5.09
CA THR A 28 8.86 -6.05 4.65
C THR A 28 9.30 -4.70 4.11
N VAL A 29 10.60 -4.47 4.12
CA VAL A 29 11.22 -3.30 3.49
C VAL A 29 12.06 -3.79 2.32
N SER A 30 11.77 -3.29 1.13
CA SER A 30 12.50 -3.58 -0.10
C SER A 30 13.30 -2.36 -0.54
N HIS A 31 14.42 -2.60 -1.23
CA HIS A 31 15.27 -1.54 -1.77
C HIS A 31 15.47 -1.76 -3.27
N HIS A 32 15.15 -0.74 -4.07
CA HIS A 32 15.28 -0.74 -5.51
C HIS A 32 16.33 0.29 -5.92
N ASN A 33 17.43 -0.19 -6.51
CA ASN A 33 18.56 0.66 -6.91
C ASN A 33 18.46 0.99 -8.40
N PHE A 34 18.60 2.27 -8.73
CA PHE A 34 18.61 2.80 -10.09
C PHE A 34 19.92 3.54 -10.31
N GLY A 35 20.59 3.29 -11.42
CA GLY A 35 21.90 3.89 -11.68
C GLY A 35 22.58 3.28 -12.88
N ASP A 36 23.50 4.04 -13.49
CA ASP A 36 24.42 3.51 -14.48
C ASP A 36 25.71 3.08 -13.78
N SER A 37 26.16 1.86 -14.02
CA SER A 37 27.41 1.33 -13.46
C SER A 37 28.64 2.14 -13.88
N SER A 38 28.54 2.95 -14.94
CA SER A 38 29.59 3.86 -15.40
C SER A 38 29.57 5.25 -14.73
N LYS A 39 28.46 5.66 -14.11
CA LYS A 39 28.30 6.99 -13.49
C LYS A 39 27.58 6.90 -12.15
N ILE A 40 28.38 6.77 -11.09
CA ILE A 40 27.91 6.69 -9.70
C ILE A 40 27.15 7.96 -9.28
N SER A 41 27.42 9.12 -9.89
CA SER A 41 26.80 10.41 -9.53
C SER A 41 25.29 10.45 -9.70
N ASP A 42 24.74 9.63 -10.60
CA ASP A 42 23.32 9.67 -10.95
C ASP A 42 22.53 8.54 -10.26
N ALA A 43 23.21 7.67 -9.51
CA ALA A 43 22.58 6.50 -8.90
C ALA A 43 21.82 6.87 -7.61
N PHE A 44 20.64 6.27 -7.43
CA PHE A 44 19.85 6.38 -6.20
C PHE A 44 19.10 5.10 -5.88
N SER A 45 18.59 5.00 -4.65
CA SER A 45 17.71 3.91 -4.24
C SER A 45 16.34 4.44 -3.82
N ILE A 46 15.29 3.64 -4.08
CA ILE A 46 13.96 3.81 -3.54
C ILE A 46 13.71 2.69 -2.54
N THR A 47 13.33 3.06 -1.32
CA THR A 47 12.96 2.13 -0.26
C THR A 47 11.44 2.04 -0.18
N ILE A 48 10.88 0.84 -0.24
CA ILE A 48 9.43 0.64 -0.19
C ILE A 48 9.09 -0.21 1.04
N ILE A 49 7.99 0.16 1.69
CA ILE A 49 7.36 -0.64 2.73
C ILE A 49 6.24 -1.42 2.07
N GLU A 50 6.36 -2.75 2.11
CA GLU A 50 5.42 -3.67 1.47
C GLU A 50 4.73 -4.54 2.52
N SER A 51 3.48 -4.91 2.27
CA SER A 51 2.74 -5.87 3.08
C SER A 51 2.41 -7.10 2.24
N MET A 52 2.73 -8.28 2.76
CA MET A 52 2.44 -9.57 2.11
C MET A 52 0.99 -10.03 2.29
N LYS A 53 0.12 -9.17 2.82
CA LYS A 53 -1.31 -9.46 2.89
C LYS A 53 -1.88 -9.48 1.47
N GLU A 54 -2.91 -10.29 1.22
CA GLU A 54 -3.62 -10.36 -0.07
C GLU A 54 -4.34 -9.05 -0.45
N ASP A 55 -4.19 -8.00 0.36
CA ASP A 55 -4.72 -6.67 0.10
C ASP A 55 -3.89 -5.99 -1.00
N TYR A 56 -4.48 -5.86 -2.19
CA TYR A 56 -3.90 -5.19 -3.36
C TYR A 56 -3.24 -3.84 -3.01
N GLY A 57 -2.24 -3.34 -3.74
CA GLY A 57 -1.74 -1.96 -3.54
C GLY A 57 -0.79 -1.71 -2.35
N LEU A 58 -0.54 -2.71 -1.49
CA LEU A 58 0.55 -2.66 -0.48
C LEU A 58 1.77 -3.51 -0.88
N PHE A 59 1.79 -4.09 -2.08
CA PHE A 59 2.87 -4.94 -2.57
C PHE A 59 3.41 -4.45 -3.93
N VAL A 60 4.71 -4.61 -4.17
CA VAL A 60 5.34 -4.22 -5.44
C VAL A 60 5.23 -5.36 -6.46
N TRP A 61 4.39 -5.14 -7.47
CA TRP A 61 4.24 -6.07 -8.58
C TRP A 61 5.48 -6.11 -9.48
N PRO A 62 5.84 -7.27 -10.07
CA PRO A 62 6.97 -7.36 -11.00
C PRO A 62 6.89 -6.36 -12.17
N CYS A 63 5.69 -6.06 -12.67
CA CYS A 63 5.49 -5.06 -13.71
C CYS A 63 5.87 -3.64 -13.26
N SER A 64 5.65 -3.32 -11.97
CA SER A 64 6.02 -2.04 -11.37
C SER A 64 7.53 -1.84 -11.41
N ILE A 65 8.29 -2.89 -11.13
CA ILE A 65 9.77 -2.86 -11.19
C ILE A 65 10.24 -2.58 -12.62
N VAL A 66 9.67 -3.25 -13.61
CA VAL A 66 10.02 -3.05 -15.02
C VAL A 66 9.68 -1.64 -15.49
N LEU A 67 8.51 -1.12 -15.11
CA LEU A 67 8.10 0.25 -15.44
C LEU A 67 8.99 1.30 -14.77
N ALA A 68 9.41 1.06 -13.52
CA ALA A 68 10.29 1.95 -12.79
C ALA A 68 11.67 2.05 -13.46
N GLU A 69 12.22 0.91 -13.90
CA GLU A 69 13.44 0.88 -14.70
C GLU A 69 13.26 1.65 -16.01
N TYR A 70 12.13 1.48 -16.70
CA TYR A 70 11.85 2.23 -17.91
C TYR A 70 11.80 3.76 -17.68
N VAL A 71 11.14 4.20 -16.60
CA VAL A 71 11.11 5.61 -16.19
C VAL A 71 12.52 6.14 -15.94
N TRP A 72 13.36 5.39 -15.24
CA TRP A 72 14.76 5.73 -15.00
C TRP A 72 15.56 5.89 -16.31
N GLN A 73 15.42 4.94 -17.24
CA GLN A 73 16.11 4.97 -18.53
C GLN A 73 15.66 6.14 -19.40
N GLN A 74 14.39 6.54 -19.30
CA GLN A 74 13.79 7.64 -20.07
C GLN A 74 13.60 8.92 -19.25
N ARG A 75 14.34 9.10 -18.14
CA ARG A 75 14.16 10.18 -17.15
C ARG A 75 14.11 11.60 -17.71
N LEU A 76 14.72 11.85 -18.88
CA LEU A 76 14.70 13.16 -19.53
C LEU A 76 13.38 13.49 -20.27
N ARG A 77 12.48 12.50 -20.41
CA ARG A 77 11.24 12.61 -21.18
C ARG A 77 9.99 12.66 -20.31
N PHE A 78 10.13 12.40 -19.02
CA PHE A 78 9.03 12.40 -18.07
C PHE A 78 9.09 13.67 -17.22
N SER A 79 8.07 14.51 -17.36
CA SER A 79 7.88 15.71 -16.53
C SER A 79 6.76 15.53 -15.51
N SER A 80 5.80 14.65 -15.78
CA SER A 80 4.64 14.38 -14.91
C SER A 80 4.12 12.96 -15.12
N LEU A 81 3.80 12.25 -14.03
CA LEU A 81 3.24 10.89 -14.11
C LEU A 81 2.10 10.70 -13.09
N GLY A 82 0.92 10.27 -13.56
CA GLY A 82 -0.11 9.71 -12.71
C GLY A 82 0.20 8.25 -12.44
N ALA A 83 0.94 7.97 -11.36
CA ALA A 83 1.59 6.67 -11.15
C ALA A 83 0.84 5.71 -10.22
N GLY A 84 -0.29 6.14 -9.65
CA GLY A 84 -0.96 5.40 -8.58
C GLY A 84 -0.07 5.33 -7.33
N THR A 85 0.05 4.17 -6.70
CA THR A 85 0.82 3.92 -5.45
C THR A 85 2.22 3.37 -5.67
N SER A 86 2.62 3.30 -6.94
CA SER A 86 3.63 2.34 -7.38
C SER A 86 5.04 2.94 -7.45
N LEU A 87 6.03 2.04 -7.40
CA LEU A 87 7.46 2.32 -7.55
C LEU A 87 7.81 3.27 -8.72
N PRO A 88 7.20 3.17 -9.93
CA PRO A 88 7.40 4.12 -11.03
C PRO A 88 7.16 5.59 -10.66
N GLY A 89 6.15 5.87 -9.84
CA GLY A 89 5.84 7.22 -9.38
C GLY A 89 6.91 7.77 -8.45
N LEU A 90 7.39 6.94 -7.55
CA LEU A 90 8.47 7.30 -6.62
C LEU A 90 9.79 7.56 -7.37
N VAL A 91 10.09 6.76 -8.40
CA VAL A 91 11.24 6.98 -9.28
C VAL A 91 11.09 8.29 -10.05
N ALA A 92 9.94 8.55 -10.64
CA ALA A 92 9.68 9.82 -11.34
C ALA A 92 9.83 11.03 -10.41
N ALA A 93 9.29 10.95 -9.19
CA ALA A 93 9.42 12.02 -8.20
C ALA A 93 10.88 12.23 -7.76
N LYS A 94 11.64 11.16 -7.58
CA LYS A 94 13.07 11.24 -7.24
C LYS A 94 13.90 11.90 -8.34
N LEU A 95 13.47 11.74 -9.59
CA LEU A 95 14.03 12.38 -10.77
C LEU A 95 13.60 13.85 -10.93
N GLY A 96 12.75 14.38 -10.03
CA GLY A 96 12.27 15.75 -10.04
C GLY A 96 11.03 15.98 -10.90
N SER A 97 10.33 14.93 -11.33
CA SER A 97 9.01 15.07 -11.97
C SER A 97 7.95 15.53 -10.97
N ASP A 98 6.94 16.23 -11.46
CA ASP A 98 5.73 16.52 -10.69
C ASP A 98 4.82 15.28 -10.67
N VAL A 99 4.59 14.72 -9.49
CA VAL A 99 3.93 13.42 -9.33
C VAL A 99 2.79 13.54 -8.31
N THR A 100 1.58 13.24 -8.78
CA THR A 100 0.43 12.96 -7.94
C THR A 100 0.25 11.45 -7.84
N LEU A 101 0.45 10.92 -6.64
CA LEU A 101 0.20 9.52 -6.31
C LEU A 101 -1.27 9.36 -5.87
N THR A 102 -1.95 8.35 -6.41
CA THR A 102 -3.39 8.15 -6.15
C THR A 102 -3.75 6.71 -5.80
N ASP A 103 -4.69 6.53 -4.86
CA ASP A 103 -5.32 5.23 -4.57
C ASP A 103 -6.78 5.42 -4.13
N ASP A 104 -7.46 4.31 -3.86
CA ASP A 104 -8.86 4.27 -3.43
C ASP A 104 -9.05 4.96 -2.07
N THR A 105 -10.00 5.89 -2.00
CA THR A 105 -10.43 6.52 -0.74
C THR A 105 -10.90 5.50 0.28
N ASN A 106 -11.43 4.35 -0.15
CA ASN A 106 -11.87 3.28 0.74
C ASN A 106 -10.71 2.51 1.41
N ARG A 107 -9.46 2.87 1.07
CA ARG A 107 -8.24 2.16 1.49
C ARG A 107 -7.24 3.10 2.15
N PRO A 108 -7.60 3.68 3.32
CA PRO A 108 -6.77 4.65 4.01
C PRO A 108 -5.39 4.10 4.41
N GLU A 109 -5.27 2.79 4.61
CA GLU A 109 -4.01 2.11 4.88
C GLU A 109 -3.01 2.24 3.73
N VAL A 110 -3.49 2.19 2.49
CA VAL A 110 -2.64 2.36 1.30
C VAL A 110 -2.18 3.80 1.20
N LEU A 111 -3.09 4.76 1.36
CA LEU A 111 -2.76 6.19 1.35
C LEU A 111 -1.77 6.56 2.47
N ALA A 112 -1.91 5.97 3.65
CA ALA A 112 -0.98 6.13 4.76
C ALA A 112 0.40 5.54 4.43
N ASN A 113 0.45 4.35 3.81
CA ASN A 113 1.69 3.74 3.38
C ASN A 113 2.40 4.60 2.32
N MET A 114 1.66 5.16 1.35
CA MET A 114 2.22 6.06 0.34
C MET A 114 2.88 7.30 0.95
N ARG A 115 2.26 7.90 1.97
CA ARG A 115 2.85 9.04 2.71
C ARG A 115 4.16 8.62 3.38
N ARG A 116 4.12 7.52 4.12
CA ARG A 116 5.29 6.98 4.83
C ARG A 116 6.44 6.63 3.88
N VAL A 117 6.15 6.02 2.72
CA VAL A 117 7.15 5.70 1.70
C VAL A 117 7.69 6.96 1.03
N SER A 118 6.85 7.97 0.78
CA SER A 118 7.31 9.25 0.23
C SER A 118 8.26 9.96 1.20
N GLU A 119 7.91 10.02 2.48
CA GLU A 119 8.75 10.56 3.56
C GLU A 119 10.06 9.80 3.68
N LEU A 120 10.02 8.46 3.67
CA LEU A 120 11.20 7.59 3.76
C LEU A 120 12.22 7.83 2.64
N ASN A 121 11.75 8.25 1.47
CA ASN A 121 12.59 8.54 0.31
C ASN A 121 12.92 10.03 0.15
N ASN A 122 12.51 10.87 1.09
CA ASN A 122 12.62 12.34 1.04
C ASN A 122 12.01 12.91 -0.25
N LEU A 123 10.80 12.46 -0.60
CA LEU A 123 10.07 12.87 -1.80
C LEU A 123 8.96 13.84 -1.44
N ASN A 124 8.80 14.89 -2.25
CA ASN A 124 7.67 15.81 -2.17
C ASN A 124 6.65 15.46 -3.26
N CYS A 125 5.85 14.43 -3.02
CA CYS A 125 4.78 14.00 -3.93
C CYS A 125 3.43 14.50 -3.40
N GLU A 126 2.53 14.88 -4.29
CA GLU A 126 1.13 15.05 -3.92
C GLU A 126 0.47 13.68 -3.76
N ILE A 127 -0.30 13.47 -2.70
CA ILE A 127 -1.05 12.23 -2.47
C ILE A 127 -2.53 12.56 -2.44
N SER A 128 -3.27 12.04 -3.41
CA SER A 128 -4.70 12.30 -3.62
C SER A 128 -5.51 11.01 -3.58
N SER A 129 -6.61 11.01 -2.84
CA SER A 129 -7.53 9.87 -2.77
C SER A 129 -8.59 9.98 -3.86
N VAL A 130 -8.88 8.88 -4.54
CA VAL A 130 -9.94 8.80 -5.56
C VAL A 130 -10.96 7.74 -5.17
N TYR A 131 -12.26 8.02 -5.37
CA TYR A 131 -13.28 6.99 -5.20
C TYR A 131 -13.26 6.07 -6.40
N ILE A 132 -13.05 4.78 -6.14
CA ILE A 132 -13.07 3.75 -7.18
C ILE A 132 -14.41 3.02 -7.11
N GLN A 133 -15.24 3.18 -8.15
CA GLN A 133 -16.50 2.46 -8.27
C GLN A 133 -16.40 1.43 -9.39
N LYS A 134 -16.57 0.15 -9.03
CA LYS A 134 -16.69 -0.94 -10.00
C LYS A 134 -18.10 -0.99 -10.56
N LEU A 135 -18.23 -0.90 -11.87
CA LEU A 135 -19.50 -1.13 -12.56
C LEU A 135 -19.79 -2.62 -12.72
N SER A 136 -21.08 -2.95 -12.90
CA SER A 136 -21.55 -4.29 -13.25
C SER A 136 -20.95 -4.82 -14.57
N SER A 137 -20.55 -3.94 -15.48
CA SER A 137 -19.83 -4.26 -16.73
C SER A 137 -18.34 -4.58 -16.54
N GLY A 138 -17.82 -4.48 -15.31
CA GLY A 138 -16.39 -4.62 -15.01
C GLY A 138 -15.56 -3.38 -15.29
N LEU A 139 -16.16 -2.31 -15.83
CA LEU A 139 -15.49 -1.02 -16.02
C LEU A 139 -15.30 -0.31 -14.67
N MET A 140 -14.16 0.34 -14.48
CA MET A 140 -13.83 1.09 -13.27
C MET A 140 -13.97 2.59 -13.54
N PHE A 141 -14.72 3.31 -12.69
CA PHE A 141 -14.80 4.76 -12.70
C PHE A 141 -14.04 5.36 -11.53
N TYR A 142 -13.35 6.48 -11.78
CA TYR A 142 -12.60 7.25 -10.80
C TYR A 142 -13.21 8.64 -10.66
N THR A 143 -13.52 9.07 -9.43
CA THR A 143 -13.95 10.43 -9.15
C THR A 143 -13.22 10.98 -7.93
N THR A 144 -12.79 12.23 -7.98
CA THR A 144 -12.23 12.96 -6.83
C THR A 144 -13.33 13.51 -5.92
N HIS A 145 -14.58 13.58 -6.41
CA HIS A 145 -15.73 14.02 -5.63
C HIS A 145 -16.54 12.81 -5.16
N VAL A 146 -16.97 12.81 -3.89
CA VAL A 146 -17.89 11.78 -3.35
C VAL A 146 -19.04 11.64 -4.34
N PRO A 147 -19.36 10.44 -4.86
CA PRO A 147 -20.56 10.27 -5.64
C PRO A 147 -21.72 10.66 -4.73
N LEU A 148 -22.31 11.83 -4.99
CA LEU A 148 -23.63 12.17 -4.49
C LEU A 148 -24.47 10.95 -4.85
N MET A 149 -24.91 10.20 -3.84
CA MET A 149 -25.88 9.15 -3.99
C MET A 149 -27.02 9.72 -4.83
N THR A 150 -27.04 9.40 -6.12
CA THR A 150 -28.23 9.53 -6.95
C THR A 150 -29.20 8.47 -6.48
N SER A 151 -29.73 8.68 -5.27
CA SER A 151 -31.05 8.20 -4.93
C SER A 151 -32.02 9.18 -5.58
N LEU A 152 -32.42 8.87 -6.81
CA LEU A 152 -33.73 9.27 -7.30
C LEU A 152 -34.23 8.24 -8.31
N LEU A 153 -35.27 7.53 -7.85
CA LEU A 153 -36.30 6.78 -8.55
C LEU A 153 -36.21 6.66 -10.09
N LEU A 154 -36.24 5.42 -10.57
CA LEU A 154 -37.43 4.85 -11.23
C LEU A 154 -37.55 3.37 -10.88
#